data_AF-A0A920FX68-F1
#
_entry.id   AF-A0A920FX68-F1
#
_cell.length_a   1.000
_cell.length_b   1.000
_cell.length_c   1.000
_cell.angle_alpha   90.00
_cell.angle_beta   90.00
_cell.angle_gamma   90.00
#
_symmetry.space_group_name_H-M   'P 1'
#
loop_
_entity.id
_entity.type
_entity.pdbx_description
1 polymer ?
#
loop_
_entity_poly.entity_id
_entity_poly.type
_entity_poly.pdbx_seq_one_letter_code
_entity_poly.pdbx_strand_id
1 'polypeptide(L)' 'MFTLLDEANKNDSFLVTTEKDHLRIPSEFKSSVGIIYGKMISNNQTNLTSEIEKYI' A
#
# COMPACT_ATOMS: atom_id res chain seq x y z
N MET A 1 10.86 -18.85 8.17
CA MET A 1 10.19 -18.18 9.30
C MET A 1 10.17 -16.69 8.99
N PHE A 2 9.00 -16.05 9.03
CA PHE A 2 8.81 -14.68 8.54
C PHE A 2 9.10 -13.69 9.66
N THR A 3 10.37 -13.31 9.79
CA THR A 3 10.88 -12.53 10.93
C THR A 3 10.09 -11.28 11.24
N LEU A 4 9.67 -10.51 10.22
CA LEU A 4 8.92 -9.28 10.40
C LEU A 4 7.49 -9.51 10.93
N LEU A 5 6.81 -10.57 10.48
CA LEU A 5 5.48 -10.95 11.01
C LEU A 5 5.61 -11.42 12.46
N ASP A 6 6.63 -12.20 12.77
CA ASP A 6 6.90 -12.68 14.12
C ASP A 6 7.25 -11.54 15.08
N GLU A 7 8.07 -10.58 14.64
CA GLU A 7 8.38 -9.37 15.42
C GLU A 7 7.15 -8.48 15.62
N ALA A 8 6.33 -8.29 14.59
CA ALA A 8 5.12 -7.51 14.69
C ALA A 8 4.13 -8.12 15.69
N ASN A 9 3.93 -9.44 15.63
CA ASN A 9 3.08 -10.16 16.58
C ASN A 9 3.62 -10.09 18.03
N LYS A 10 4.93 -10.17 18.23
CA LYS A 10 5.54 -10.04 19.57
C LYS A 10 5.40 -8.64 20.16
N ASN A 11 5.38 -7.63 19.31
CA ASN A 11 5.34 -6.22 19.71
C ASN A 11 3.93 -5.62 19.62
N ASP A 12 2.87 -6.43 19.46
CA ASP A 12 1.49 -6.00 19.25
C ASP A 12 1.38 -4.88 18.19
N SER A 13 2.09 -5.08 17.08
CA SER A 13 2.29 -4.09 16.02
C SER A 13 1.62 -4.53 14.72
N PHE A 14 1.19 -3.55 13.92
CA PHE A 14 0.61 -3.80 12.60
C PHE A 14 1.66 -3.65 11.52
N LEU A 15 1.77 -4.65 10.65
CA LEU A 15 2.51 -4.51 9.39
C LEU A 15 1.62 -3.85 8.35
N VAL A 16 2.16 -2.83 7.70
CA VAL A 16 1.46 -2.09 6.66
C VAL A 16 2.40 -1.87 5.48
N THR A 17 1.89 -1.99 4.27
CA THR A 17 2.68 -1.89 3.03
C THR A 17 1.97 -1.06 1.96
N THR A 18 2.64 -0.84 0.83
CA THR A 18 2.05 -0.18 -0.35
C THR A 18 1.22 -1.15 -1.18
N GLU A 19 0.25 -0.63 -1.96
CA GLU A 19 -0.57 -1.43 -2.88
C GLU A 19 0.28 -2.31 -3.81
N LYS A 20 1.37 -1.76 -4.34
CA LYS A 20 2.28 -2.46 -5.26
C LYS A 20 2.94 -3.65 -4.58
N ASP A 21 3.45 -3.47 -3.37
CA ASP A 21 4.21 -4.53 -2.71
C ASP A 21 3.29 -5.57 -2.06
N HIS A 22 2.06 -5.20 -1.68
CA HIS A 22 1.04 -6.15 -1.24
C HIS A 22 0.70 -7.22 -2.29
N LEU A 23 0.78 -6.89 -3.59
CA LEU A 23 0.57 -7.87 -4.67
C LEU A 23 1.58 -9.02 -4.63
N ARG A 24 2.80 -8.75 -4.14
CA ARG A 24 3.91 -9.70 -4.09
C ARG A 24 3.92 -10.54 -2.80
N ILE A 25 3.07 -10.22 -1.83
CA ILE A 25 2.93 -10.99 -0.59
C ILE A 25 2.22 -12.31 -0.89
N PRO A 26 2.73 -13.47 -0.41
CA PRO A 26 2.04 -14.75 -0.55
C PRO A 26 0.62 -14.72 0.02
N SER A 27 -0.31 -15.42 -0.62
CA SER A 27 -1.74 -15.38 -0.32
C SER A 27 -2.09 -15.62 1.15
N GLU A 28 -1.38 -16.52 1.79
CA GLU A 28 -1.55 -16.94 3.18
C GLU A 28 -1.23 -15.83 4.19
N PHE A 29 -0.49 -14.78 3.79
CA PHE A 29 -0.10 -13.66 4.67
C PHE A 29 -0.80 -12.35 4.33
N LYS A 30 -1.58 -12.29 3.23
CA LYS A 30 -2.23 -11.04 2.80
C LYS A 30 -3.19 -10.49 3.85
N SER A 31 -3.90 -11.35 4.58
CA SER A 31 -4.78 -10.90 5.67
C SER A 31 -4.04 -10.37 6.90
N SER A 32 -2.74 -10.68 7.04
CA SER A 32 -1.90 -10.26 8.17
C SER A 32 -1.14 -8.96 7.91
N VAL A 33 -1.19 -8.41 6.69
CA VAL A 33 -0.48 -7.18 6.32
C VAL A 33 -1.48 -6.18 5.75
N GLY A 34 -1.64 -5.03 6.42
CA GLY A 34 -2.49 -3.96 5.95
C GLY A 34 -1.93 -3.24 4.71
N ILE A 35 -2.79 -2.51 4.01
CA ILE A 35 -2.43 -1.69 2.86
C ILE A 35 -2.64 -0.21 3.21
N ILE A 36 -1.63 0.62 2.96
CA ILE A 36 -1.78 2.09 2.94
C ILE A 36 -2.19 2.50 1.53
N TYR A 37 -3.32 3.19 1.44
CA TYR A 37 -3.83 3.78 0.21
C TYR A 37 -3.39 5.23 0.10
N GLY A 38 -2.73 5.57 -1.00
CA GLY A 38 -2.43 6.95 -1.35
C GLY A 38 -3.60 7.56 -2.12
N LYS A 39 -4.05 8.76 -1.72
CA LYS A 39 -5.04 9.53 -2.48
C LYS A 39 -4.45 10.86 -2.91
N MET A 40 -4.43 11.13 -4.21
CA MET A 40 -4.17 12.47 -4.73
C MET A 40 -5.41 13.34 -4.57
N ILE A 41 -5.25 14.52 -4.01
CA ILE A 41 -6.30 15.52 -3.84
C ILE A 41 -5.85 16.77 -4.59
N SER A 42 -6.71 17.26 -5.50
CA SER A 42 -6.47 18.50 -6.23
C SER A 42 -7.74 19.34 -6.25
N ASN A 43 -7.58 20.64 -6.04
CA ASN A 43 -8.66 21.61 -6.16
C ASN A 43 -9.12 21.78 -7.63
N ASN A 44 -8.32 21.31 -8.60
CA ASN A 44 -8.64 21.31 -10.02
C ASN A 44 -8.38 19.93 -10.62
N GLN A 45 -9.30 19.01 -10.32
CA GLN A 45 -9.17 17.61 -10.68
C GLN A 45 -9.14 17.39 -12.20
N THR A 46 -9.93 18.16 -12.96
CA THR A 46 -9.98 18.09 -14.43
C THR A 46 -8.63 18.45 -15.05
N ASN A 47 -8.01 19.53 -14.62
CA ASN A 47 -6.70 19.96 -15.13
C ASN A 47 -5.60 18.94 -14.75
N LEU A 48 -5.61 18.45 -13.51
CA LEU A 48 -4.65 17.43 -13.08
C LEU A 48 -4.72 16.17 -13.96
N THR A 49 -5.90 15.67 -14.27
CA THR A 49 -6.07 14.51 -15.16
C THR A 49 -5.50 14.79 -16.54
N SER A 50 -5.86 15.94 -17.15
CA SER A 50 -5.38 16.31 -18.48
C SER A 50 -3.85 16.48 -18.54
N GLU A 51 -3.22 17.00 -17.48
CA GLU A 51 -1.76 17.10 -17.42
C GLU A 51 -1.08 15.73 -17.29
N ILE A 52 -1.65 14.82 -16.50
CA ILE A 52 -1.13 13.46 -16.36
C ILE A 52 -1.21 12.70 -17.70
N GLU A 53 -2.34 12.80 -18.40
CA GLU A 53 -2.56 12.13 -19.69
C GLU A 53 -1.60 12.55 -20.80
N LYS A 54 -0.94 13.72 -20.70
CA LYS A 54 0.07 14.15 -21.69
C LYS A 54 1.37 13.34 -21.62
N TYR A 55 1.64 12.70 -20.48
CA TYR A 55 2.91 12.04 -20.20
C TYR A 55 2.79 10.52 -20.00
N ILE A 56 1.60 9.95 -20.23
CA ILE A 56 1.32 8.51 -20.23
C ILE A 56 0.99 8.08 -21.65
#